data_AF-A0A5C1QRY3-F1
#
_entry.id   AF-A0A5C1QRY3-F1
#
_cell.length_a   1.000
_cell.length_b   1.000
_cell.length_c   1.000
_cell.angle_alpha   90.00
_cell.angle_beta   90.00
_cell.angle_gamma   90.00
#
_symmetry.space_group_name_H-M   'P 1'
#
loop_
_entity.id
_entity.type
_entity.pdbx_description
1 polymer ?
#
loop_
_entity_poly.entity_id
_entity_poly.type
_entity_poly.pdbx_seq_one_letter_code
_entity_poly.pdbx_strand_id
1 'polypeptide(L)'
;MNTYNMVRSEHLNHHNHLFGGQMLFWVDESAWLTAARDFPGYCLVTRGMDRISFEKAVINGSILRFHVLPAHQGTSSVTYQVDVHADAPGSDGEVLVFSNKVTFVSIDCHGKKVPLPKRDKLRSVAEDFSPSIPEALGTQPASCHDEDES
;
A
#
# COMPACT_ATOMS: atom_id res chain seq x y z
N MET A 1 1.62 -6.79 -6.84
CA MET A 1 0.24 -6.27 -6.97
C MET A 1 0.27 -4.87 -7.60
N ASN A 2 -0.71 -4.51 -8.43
CA ASN A 2 -0.85 -3.16 -8.96
C ASN A 2 -2.12 -2.49 -8.38
N THR A 3 -2.02 -1.22 -8.02
CA THR A 3 -3.16 -0.32 -7.75
C THR A 3 -3.05 0.91 -8.65
N TYR A 4 -4.17 1.58 -8.88
CA TYR A 4 -4.24 2.73 -9.78
C TYR A 4 -5.03 3.87 -9.15
N ASN A 5 -4.57 5.10 -9.35
CA ASN A 5 -5.28 6.32 -8.96
C ASN A 5 -5.26 7.34 -10.09
N MET A 6 -6.37 8.04 -10.29
CA MET A 6 -6.44 9.17 -11.23
C MET A 6 -6.14 10.47 -10.49
N VAL A 7 -5.22 11.27 -11.04
CA VAL A 7 -4.97 12.62 -10.55
C VAL A 7 -6.11 13.54 -11.01
N ARG A 8 -6.74 14.21 -10.04
CA ARG A 8 -7.85 15.12 -10.24
C ARG A 8 -7.51 16.46 -9.59
N SER A 9 -8.32 17.47 -9.86
CA SER A 9 -8.07 18.84 -9.40
C SER A 9 -7.92 18.95 -7.87
N GLU A 10 -8.65 18.17 -7.09
CA GLU A 10 -8.58 18.13 -5.62
C GLU A 10 -7.23 17.59 -5.09
N HIS A 11 -6.46 16.89 -5.91
CA HIS A 11 -5.16 16.31 -5.54
C HIS A 11 -3.99 17.27 -5.77
N LEU A 12 -4.24 18.43 -6.38
CA LEU A 12 -3.19 19.35 -6.82
C LEU A 12 -2.84 20.36 -5.73
N ASN A 13 -1.61 20.86 -5.79
CA ASN A 13 -1.17 22.03 -5.06
C ASN A 13 -1.52 23.32 -5.82
N HIS A 14 -1.18 24.48 -5.24
CA HIS A 14 -1.42 25.80 -5.82
C HIS A 14 -0.63 26.08 -7.12
N HIS A 15 0.28 25.19 -7.53
CA HIS A 15 1.01 25.24 -8.79
C HIS A 15 0.44 24.27 -9.86
N ASN A 16 -0.73 23.68 -9.64
CA ASN A 16 -1.37 22.71 -10.54
C ASN A 16 -0.56 21.42 -10.76
N HIS A 17 0.30 21.05 -9.80
CA HIS A 17 0.96 19.75 -9.78
C HIS A 17 0.42 18.91 -8.63
N LEU A 18 0.48 17.59 -8.76
CA LEU A 18 0.12 16.66 -7.70
C LEU A 18 0.84 17.03 -6.40
N PHE A 19 0.06 17.21 -5.33
CA PHE A 19 0.61 17.52 -4.03
C PHE A 19 1.38 16.31 -3.47
N GLY A 20 2.60 16.55 -2.98
CA GLY A 20 3.46 15.49 -2.45
C GLY A 20 2.82 14.70 -1.31
N GLY A 21 2.03 15.37 -0.44
CA GLY A 21 1.28 14.69 0.61
C GLY A 21 0.24 13.71 0.07
N GLN A 22 -0.45 14.05 -1.03
CA GLN A 22 -1.41 13.15 -1.67
C GLN A 22 -0.70 11.95 -2.31
N MET A 23 0.46 12.17 -2.93
CA MET A 23 1.27 11.07 -3.45
C MET A 23 1.69 10.10 -2.34
N LEU A 24 2.16 10.62 -1.20
CA LEU A 24 2.56 9.79 -0.06
C LEU A 24 1.39 9.02 0.55
N PHE A 25 0.21 9.63 0.61
CA PHE A 25 -1.01 8.94 1.05
C PHE A 25 -1.27 7.69 0.20
N TRP A 26 -1.23 7.80 -1.13
CA TRP A 26 -1.46 6.66 -2.01
C TRP A 26 -0.33 5.61 -1.98
N VAL A 27 0.91 6.03 -1.76
CA VAL A 27 2.04 5.10 -1.58
C VAL A 27 1.80 4.24 -0.33
N ASP A 28 1.44 4.85 0.80
CA ASP A 28 1.14 4.12 2.04
C ASP A 28 -0.07 3.20 1.86
N GLU A 29 -1.18 3.73 1.33
CA GLU A 29 -2.43 3.00 1.12
C GLU A 29 -2.22 1.79 0.22
N SER A 30 -1.52 1.95 -0.91
CA SER A 30 -1.26 0.86 -1.85
C SER A 30 -0.39 -0.24 -1.22
N ALA A 31 0.62 0.15 -0.44
CA ALA A 31 1.46 -0.78 0.28
C ALA A 31 0.68 -1.50 1.40
N TRP A 32 -0.16 -0.78 2.14
CA TRP A 32 -0.98 -1.33 3.20
C TRP A 32 -2.04 -2.30 2.67
N LEU A 33 -2.73 -1.97 1.58
CA LEU A 33 -3.67 -2.88 0.92
C LEU A 33 -3.00 -4.19 0.53
N THR A 34 -1.78 -4.11 -0.01
CA THR A 34 -0.98 -5.29 -0.35
C THR A 34 -0.63 -6.11 0.90
N ALA A 35 -0.19 -5.44 1.97
CA ALA A 35 0.16 -6.08 3.23
C ALA A 35 -1.04 -6.74 3.91
N ALA A 36 -2.21 -6.09 3.92
CA ALA A 36 -3.45 -6.62 4.47
C ALA A 36 -3.93 -7.87 3.71
N ARG A 37 -3.72 -7.91 2.38
CA ARG A 37 -3.99 -9.11 1.59
C ARG A 37 -3.00 -10.23 1.89
N ASP A 38 -1.73 -9.91 2.05
CA ASP A 38 -0.68 -10.88 2.35
C ASP A 38 -0.77 -11.45 3.77
N PHE A 39 -1.25 -10.67 4.74
CA PHE A 39 -1.38 -11.05 6.15
C PHE A 39 -2.78 -10.75 6.69
N PRO A 40 -3.83 -11.42 6.18
CA PRO A 40 -5.20 -11.21 6.64
C PRO A 40 -5.32 -11.53 8.13
N GLY A 41 -6.07 -10.70 8.86
CA GLY A 41 -6.31 -10.85 10.30
C GLY A 41 -5.25 -10.25 11.22
N TYR A 42 -4.17 -9.68 10.67
CA TYR A 42 -3.14 -8.99 11.46
C TYR A 42 -3.34 -7.47 11.44
N CYS A 43 -3.18 -6.81 12.58
CA CYS A 43 -3.19 -5.35 12.67
C CYS A 43 -1.82 -4.80 12.27
N LEU A 44 -1.75 -4.22 11.08
CA LEU A 44 -0.52 -3.66 10.51
C LEU A 44 -0.55 -2.14 10.58
N VAL A 45 0.51 -1.56 11.14
CA VAL A 45 0.73 -0.11 11.22
C VAL A 45 2.00 0.29 10.48
N THR A 46 2.00 1.46 9.86
CA THR A 46 3.16 2.00 9.16
C THR A 46 4.25 2.36 10.17
N ARG A 47 5.40 1.68 10.09
CA ARG A 47 6.57 1.97 10.93
C ARG A 47 7.40 3.11 10.34
N GLY A 48 7.49 3.16 9.02
CA GLY A 48 8.26 4.18 8.32
C GLY A 48 8.45 3.86 6.84
N MET A 49 8.97 4.86 6.14
CA MET A 49 9.26 4.81 4.72
C MET A 49 10.70 5.26 4.47
N ASP A 50 11.30 4.76 3.40
CA ASP A 50 12.62 5.23 2.96
C ASP A 50 12.56 6.70 2.50
N ARG A 51 13.72 7.34 2.42
CA ARG A 51 13.84 8.70 1.89
C ARG A 51 13.29 8.78 0.47
N ILE A 52 12.45 9.77 0.22
CA ILE A 52 11.87 10.05 -1.09
C ILE A 52 12.41 11.36 -1.68
N SER A 53 12.58 11.40 -3.00
CA SER A 53 12.87 12.61 -3.78
C SER A 53 11.79 12.78 -4.85
N PHE A 54 11.13 13.93 -4.90
CA PHE A 54 10.15 14.26 -5.94
C PHE A 54 10.85 15.00 -7.09
N GLU A 55 11.44 14.25 -8.01
CA GLU A 55 12.23 14.83 -9.12
C GLU A 55 11.39 15.13 -10.36
N LYS A 56 10.20 14.51 -10.47
CA LYS A 56 9.29 14.66 -11.60
C LYS A 56 7.93 15.16 -11.10
N ALA A 57 7.43 16.24 -11.69
CA ALA A 57 6.08 16.72 -11.44
C ALA A 57 5.06 15.82 -12.14
N VAL A 58 3.93 15.58 -11.48
CA VAL A 58 2.78 14.87 -12.04
C VAL A 58 1.65 15.87 -12.22
N ILE A 59 1.00 15.86 -13.38
CA ILE A 59 -0.01 16.85 -13.77
C ILE A 59 -1.44 16.32 -13.57
N ASN A 60 -2.41 17.23 -13.66
CA ASN A 60 -3.83 16.86 -13.64
C ASN A 60 -4.16 15.86 -14.76
N GLY A 61 -5.05 14.91 -14.48
CA GLY A 61 -5.49 13.90 -15.44
C GLY A 61 -4.51 12.74 -15.62
N SER A 62 -3.31 12.77 -15.03
CA SER A 62 -2.40 11.62 -15.03
C SER A 62 -3.01 10.41 -14.33
N ILE A 63 -2.75 9.22 -14.85
CA ILE A 63 -3.04 7.95 -14.19
C ILE A 63 -1.76 7.50 -13.50
N LEU A 64 -1.84 7.26 -12.20
CA LEU A 64 -0.74 6.68 -11.42
C LEU A 64 -0.95 5.19 -11.28
N ARG A 65 0.11 4.41 -11.52
CA ARG A 65 0.18 2.99 -11.17
C ARG A 65 1.19 2.80 -10.05
N PHE A 66 0.75 2.13 -8.99
CA PHE A 66 1.61 1.76 -7.86
C PHE A 66 1.86 0.26 -7.94
N HIS A 67 3.08 -0.11 -8.30
CA HIS A 67 3.49 -1.50 -8.34
C HIS A 67 4.13 -1.88 -7.00
N VAL A 68 3.46 -2.74 -6.25
CA VAL A 68 3.87 -3.13 -4.91
C VAL A 68 4.41 -4.55 -4.92
N LEU A 69 5.65 -4.70 -4.45
CA LEU A 69 6.39 -5.95 -4.38
C LEU A 69 6.92 -6.20 -2.96
N PRO A 70 6.80 -7.42 -2.41
CA PRO A 70 7.47 -7.75 -1.15
C PRO A 70 8.98 -7.61 -1.30
N ALA A 71 9.61 -6.91 -0.37
CA ALA A 71 11.06 -6.71 -0.36
C ALA A 71 11.73 -7.49 0.77
N HIS A 72 11.16 -7.46 1.97
CA HIS A 72 11.73 -8.15 3.14
C HIS A 72 10.67 -8.47 4.19
N GLN A 73 10.76 -9.64 4.83
CA GLN A 73 9.93 -10.00 5.98
C GLN A 73 10.81 -10.29 7.20
N GLY A 74 10.68 -9.47 8.23
CA GLY A 74 11.28 -9.68 9.56
C GLY A 74 10.47 -10.65 10.42
N THR A 75 10.59 -10.54 11.74
CA THR A 75 9.81 -11.35 12.68
C THR A 75 8.38 -10.83 12.82
N SER A 76 8.20 -9.54 13.09
CA SER A 76 6.89 -8.88 13.22
C SER A 76 6.69 -7.76 12.21
N SER A 77 7.60 -7.61 11.25
CA SER A 77 7.57 -6.55 10.25
C SER A 77 7.62 -7.10 8.84
N VAL A 78 7.08 -6.33 7.90
CA VAL A 78 7.20 -6.58 6.47
C VAL A 78 7.46 -5.27 5.75
N THR A 79 8.35 -5.30 4.78
CA THR A 79 8.73 -4.18 3.93
C THR A 79 8.33 -4.49 2.50
N TYR A 80 7.66 -3.53 1.86
CA TYR A 80 7.29 -3.57 0.46
C TYR A 80 8.05 -2.48 -0.31
N GLN A 81 8.52 -2.82 -1.50
CA GLN A 81 8.92 -1.82 -2.49
C GLN A 81 7.67 -1.36 -3.25
N VAL A 82 7.56 -0.05 -3.45
CA VAL A 82 6.50 0.59 -4.21
C VAL A 82 7.15 1.37 -5.35
N ASP A 83 6.95 0.91 -6.58
CA ASP A 83 7.35 1.64 -7.78
C ASP A 83 6.17 2.43 -8.31
N VAL A 84 6.32 3.75 -8.38
CA VAL A 84 5.24 4.66 -8.81
C VAL A 84 5.49 5.06 -10.24
N HIS A 85 4.57 4.71 -11.12
CA HIS A 85 4.57 5.10 -12.51
C HIS A 85 3.46 6.11 -12.79
N ALA A 86 3.70 7.02 -13.73
CA ALA A 86 2.71 7.97 -14.22
C ALA A 86 2.51 7.82 -15.73
N ASP A 87 1.26 7.71 -16.13
CA ASP A 87 0.78 7.88 -17.49
C ASP A 87 0.14 9.26 -17.61
N ALA A 88 0.76 10.17 -18.35
CA ALA A 88 0.24 11.52 -18.53
C ALA A 88 -0.78 11.56 -19.68
N PRO A 89 -1.77 12.48 -19.64
CA PRO A 89 -2.72 12.62 -20.74
C PRO A 89 -2.00 12.81 -22.09
N GLY A 90 -2.28 11.92 -23.04
CA GLY A 90 -1.66 11.93 -24.37
C GLY A 90 -0.24 11.36 -24.45
N SER A 91 0.25 10.69 -23.39
CA SER A 91 1.51 9.95 -23.42
C SER A 91 1.37 8.63 -24.20
N ASP A 92 2.47 8.17 -24.80
CA ASP A 92 2.57 6.86 -25.47
C ASP A 92 2.86 5.71 -24.48
N GLY A 93 2.95 6.02 -23.19
CA GLY A 93 3.16 5.02 -22.13
C GLY A 93 3.51 5.62 -20.76
N GLU A 94 3.75 4.72 -19.82
CA GLU A 94 4.05 5.05 -18.43
C GLU A 94 5.54 5.37 -18.19
N VAL A 95 5.80 6.35 -17.32
CA VAL A 95 7.14 6.72 -16.88
C VAL A 95 7.29 6.45 -15.38
N LEU A 96 8.38 5.81 -14.95
CA LEU A 96 8.72 5.68 -13.54
C LEU A 96 8.97 7.07 -12.93
N VAL A 97 8.19 7.42 -11.92
CA VAL A 97 8.32 8.67 -11.16
C VAL A 97 9.39 8.52 -10.09
N PHE A 98 9.23 7.54 -9.20
CA PHE A 98 10.21 7.12 -8.19
C PHE A 98 9.89 5.72 -7.65
N SER A 99 10.83 5.17 -6.90
CA SER A 99 10.65 3.96 -6.09
C SER A 99 10.85 4.28 -4.61
N ASN A 100 10.04 3.67 -3.74
CA ASN A 100 10.15 3.81 -2.29
C ASN A 100 10.00 2.45 -1.59
N LYS A 101 10.39 2.35 -0.32
CA LYS A 101 10.07 1.19 0.52
C LYS A 101 9.25 1.61 1.72
N VAL A 102 8.12 0.94 1.92
CA VAL A 102 7.23 1.12 3.06
C VAL A 102 7.36 -0.08 3.99
N THR A 103 7.61 0.16 5.26
CA THR A 103 7.71 -0.90 6.28
C THR A 103 6.53 -0.84 7.24
N PHE A 104 5.83 -1.95 7.37
CA PHE A 104 4.79 -2.17 8.36
C PHE A 104 5.28 -3.03 9.51
N VAL A 105 4.69 -2.83 10.68
CA VAL A 105 4.84 -3.70 11.86
C VAL A 105 3.46 -4.17 12.30
N SER A 106 3.39 -5.45 12.66
CA SER A 106 2.21 -6.06 13.26
C SER A 106 2.19 -5.83 14.76
N ILE A 107 1.04 -5.39 15.29
CA ILE A 107 0.82 -5.10 16.71
C ILE A 107 -0.48 -5.75 17.23
N ASP A 108 -0.56 -5.94 18.55
CA ASP A 108 -1.81 -6.24 19.26
C ASP A 108 -2.52 -4.95 19.71
N CYS A 109 -3.65 -5.10 20.41
CA CYS A 109 -4.45 -4.00 20.93
C CYS A 109 -3.73 -3.12 21.97
N HIS A 110 -2.67 -3.63 22.60
CA HIS A 110 -1.84 -2.87 23.53
C HIS A 110 -0.62 -2.24 22.83
N GLY A 111 -0.54 -2.32 21.49
CA GLY A 111 0.56 -1.78 20.70
C GLY A 111 1.84 -2.61 20.75
N LYS A 112 1.80 -3.83 21.31
CA LYS A 112 2.97 -4.72 21.39
C LYS A 112 3.12 -5.51 20.09
N LYS A 113 4.36 -5.70 19.66
CA LYS A 113 4.69 -6.39 18.39
C LYS A 113 4.20 -7.85 18.39
N VAL A 114 3.52 -8.24 17.32
CA VAL A 114 3.04 -9.62 17.09
C VAL A 114 3.81 -10.24 15.92
N PRO A 115 4.37 -11.44 16.04
CA PRO A 115 5.05 -12.12 14.93
C PRO A 115 4.12 -12.35 13.73
N LEU A 116 4.63 -12.10 12.53
CA LEU A 116 3.96 -12.43 11.28
C LEU A 116 4.32 -13.86 10.86
N PRO A 117 3.37 -14.65 10.30
CA PRO A 117 3.65 -15.98 9.82
C PRO A 117 4.60 -15.93 8.61
N LYS A 118 5.59 -16.81 8.56
CA LYS A 118 6.40 -17.00 7.34
C LYS A 118 5.54 -17.74 6.31
N ARG A 119 5.46 -17.20 5.10
CA ARG A 119 4.69 -17.78 3.99
C ARG A 119 5.64 -18.05 2.82
N ASP A 120 5.52 -19.22 2.20
CA ASP A 120 6.35 -19.57 1.04
C ASP A 120 5.99 -18.72 -0.19
N LYS A 121 4.72 -18.31 -0.30
CA LYS A 121 4.23 -17.40 -1.34
C LYS A 121 3.28 -16.37 -0.74
N LEU A 122 3.57 -15.10 -1.01
CA LEU A 122 2.68 -13.99 -0.70
C LEU A 122 1.68 -13.80 -1.86
N ARG A 123 0.45 -13.38 -1.52
CA ARG A 123 -0.61 -13.18 -2.53
C ARG A 123 -0.23 -12.10 -3.52
N SER A 124 0.48 -11.09 -3.06
CA SER A 124 0.99 -9.98 -3.87
C SER A 124 1.95 -10.38 -5.00
N VAL A 125 2.57 -11.58 -4.91
CA VAL A 125 3.48 -12.17 -5.92
C VAL A 125 2.75 -13.16 -6.83
N ALA A 126 1.63 -13.72 -6.39
CA ALA A 126 0.95 -14.82 -7.06
C ALA A 126 -0.08 -14.39 -8.13
N GLU A 127 -0.30 -13.09 -8.34
CA GLU A 127 -1.36 -12.62 -9.26
C GLU A 127 -0.93 -12.57 -10.72
N ASP A 128 -1.13 -13.70 -11.41
CA ASP A 128 -1.95 -13.73 -12.63
C ASP A 128 -3.41 -13.95 -12.17
N PHE A 129 -4.26 -12.93 -12.28
CA PHE A 129 -5.59 -12.96 -11.69
C PHE A 129 -6.55 -13.86 -12.49
N SER A 130 -6.93 -15.01 -11.93
CA SER A 130 -8.15 -15.74 -12.30
C SER A 130 -9.09 -15.75 -11.10
N PRO A 131 -10.19 -14.97 -11.12
CA PRO A 131 -11.10 -14.89 -9.97
C PRO A 131 -11.94 -16.17 -9.89
N SER A 132 -11.70 -17.00 -8.87
CA SER A 132 -12.78 -17.81 -8.31
C SER A 132 -13.60 -16.91 -7.38
N ILE A 133 -14.89 -16.72 -7.71
CA ILE A 133 -15.84 -15.94 -6.90
C ILE A 133 -16.04 -16.69 -5.58
N PRO A 134 -15.69 -16.11 -4.41
CA PRO A 134 -15.98 -16.75 -3.12
C PRO A 134 -17.46 -16.56 -2.75
N GLU A 135 -18.09 -17.59 -2.18
CA GLU A 135 -19.53 -17.62 -1.84
C GLU A 135 -19.96 -16.72 -0.67
N ALA A 136 -19.05 -16.01 0.01
CA ALA A 136 -19.42 -15.02 1.02
C ALA A 136 -18.27 -14.03 1.31
N LEU A 137 -18.61 -12.74 1.48
CA LEU A 137 -17.71 -11.73 2.02
C LEU A 137 -17.48 -12.04 3.51
N GLY A 138 -16.23 -12.35 3.87
CA GLY A 138 -15.85 -12.77 5.23
C GLY A 138 -16.19 -11.74 6.31
N THR A 139 -16.38 -12.24 7.53
CA THR A 139 -16.61 -11.45 8.75
C THR A 139 -15.41 -10.59 9.12
N GLN A 140 -15.66 -9.37 9.61
CA GLN A 140 -14.64 -8.48 10.18
C GLN A 140 -13.81 -9.21 11.25
N PRO A 141 -12.49 -8.91 11.37
CA PRO A 141 -11.73 -9.38 12.52
C PRO A 141 -12.38 -8.86 13.79
N ALA A 142 -12.42 -9.70 14.83
CA ALA A 142 -13.01 -9.35 16.12
C ALA A 142 -12.42 -8.02 16.63
N SER A 143 -13.28 -7.01 16.76
CA SER A 143 -12.98 -5.85 17.59
C SER A 143 -12.71 -6.35 19.00
N CYS A 144 -11.71 -5.79 19.66
CA CYS A 144 -11.49 -6.00 21.09
C CYS A 144 -12.79 -5.62 21.82
N HIS A 145 -13.53 -6.63 22.27
CA HIS A 145 -14.47 -6.44 23.34
C HIS A 145 -13.62 -6.35 24.61
N ASP A 146 -13.65 -5.18 25.23
CA ASP A 146 -13.17 -5.00 26.60
C ASP A 146 -14.05 -5.87 27.50
N GLU A 147 -13.59 -7.08 27.81
CA GLU A 147 -14.06 -7.80 28.99
C GLU A 147 -13.24 -7.30 30.19
N ASP A 148 -13.62 -6.12 30.67
CA ASP A 148 -13.24 -5.61 31.98
C ASP A 148 -14.38 -4.71 32.48
N GLU A 149 -15.52 -5.33 32.82
CA GLU A 149 -16.41 -4.79 33.84
C GLU A 149 -16.61 -5.87 34.91
N SER A 150 -15.98 -5.62 36.06
CA SER A 150 -16.14 -6.35 37.32
C SER A 150 -17.06 -5.59 38.27
#